data_AF-A0A1Q3S3T0-F1
#
_entry.id   AF-A0A1Q3S3T0-F1
#
_cell.length_a   1.000
_cell.length_b   1.000
_cell.length_c   1.000
_cell.angle_alpha   90.00
_cell.angle_beta   90.00
_cell.angle_gamma   90.00
#
_symmetry.space_group_name_H-M   'P 1'
#
loop_
_entity.id
_entity.type
_entity.pdbx_description
1 polymer ?
#
loop_
_entity_poly.entity_id
_entity_poly.type
_entity_poly.pdbx_seq_one_letter_code
_entity_poly.pdbx_strand_id
1 'polypeptide(L)'
;MTKDAINLILKRRIKNGDEFNHLIEKPKGEKVKLKKGDTFYSVAMMKVWVETFYKQVAKLSQILKGETIQETCEKIHYFLYYDIQYQADGITQNLRSPANSWFNRREGIDCKSYSIFASSVLLNLGIKHYIRQIKQPKFNPKQFTHVYVVVPLNQETGKLDKGQCIIDGTIQSNKEPDYTDKKDVFMNQKLPHIGLNCPSPRKGLKGTSSRTKKKIPPTKKSSSTSRTRFPF
;
A
#
# COMPACT_ATOMS: atom_id res chain seq x y z
N MET A 1 -11.10 20.76 16.27
CA MET A 1 -11.94 20.79 15.05
C MET A 1 -12.63 19.44 14.93
N THR A 2 -13.95 19.41 14.68
CA THR A 2 -14.71 18.16 14.53
C THR A 2 -14.51 17.57 13.14
N LYS A 3 -14.84 16.28 12.96
CA LYS A 3 -14.83 15.61 11.64
C LYS A 3 -15.67 16.37 10.61
N ASP A 4 -16.88 16.79 11.00
CA ASP A 4 -17.79 17.46 10.07
C ASP A 4 -17.29 18.84 9.67
N ALA A 5 -16.66 19.57 10.58
CA ALA A 5 -15.99 20.84 10.25
C ALA A 5 -14.85 20.64 9.26
N ILE A 6 -14.01 19.59 9.43
CA ILE A 6 -12.95 19.25 8.47
C ILE A 6 -13.56 18.92 7.10
N ASN A 7 -14.59 18.08 7.07
CA ASN A 7 -15.25 17.67 5.83
C ASN A 7 -15.90 18.86 5.11
N LEU A 8 -16.48 19.81 5.84
CA LEU A 8 -17.07 21.02 5.26
C LEU A 8 -16.01 21.91 4.62
N ILE A 9 -14.90 22.15 5.32
CA ILE A 9 -13.78 22.97 4.83
C ILE A 9 -13.11 22.34 3.61
N LEU A 10 -13.01 21.01 3.57
CA LEU A 10 -12.35 20.26 2.50
C LEU A 10 -13.31 19.78 1.40
N LYS A 11 -14.60 20.10 1.50
CA LYS A 11 -15.58 19.76 0.45
C LYS A 11 -15.23 20.56 -0.80
N ARG A 12 -15.16 19.88 -1.94
CA ARG A 12 -14.77 20.49 -3.22
C ARG A 12 -15.58 19.94 -4.37
N ARG A 13 -15.66 20.69 -5.47
CA ARG A 13 -16.22 20.19 -6.72
C ARG A 13 -15.16 19.35 -7.43
N ILE A 14 -15.39 18.04 -7.46
CA ILE A 14 -14.55 17.11 -8.22
C ILE A 14 -15.02 16.99 -9.67
N LYS A 15 -14.11 16.60 -10.55
CA LYS A 15 -14.39 16.32 -11.97
C LYS A 15 -15.29 15.11 -12.16
N ASN A 16 -15.80 14.93 -13.38
CA ASN A 16 -16.61 13.78 -13.71
C ASN A 16 -15.79 12.49 -13.79
N GLY A 17 -14.60 12.52 -14.40
CA GLY A 17 -13.66 11.40 -14.36
C GLY A 17 -14.13 10.12 -15.05
N ASP A 18 -15.23 10.15 -15.81
CA ASP A 18 -15.76 8.96 -16.49
C ASP A 18 -14.76 8.36 -17.48
N GLU A 19 -13.87 9.20 -18.01
CA GLU A 19 -12.72 8.81 -18.82
C GLU A 19 -11.80 7.79 -18.12
N PHE A 20 -11.77 7.73 -16.79
CA PHE A 20 -10.93 6.80 -16.03
C PHE A 20 -11.64 5.49 -15.64
N ASN A 21 -12.96 5.40 -15.80
CA ASN A 21 -13.75 4.25 -15.34
C ASN A 21 -13.27 2.90 -15.91
N HIS A 22 -12.79 2.89 -17.15
CA HIS A 22 -12.31 1.69 -17.83
C HIS A 22 -10.84 1.33 -17.51
N LEU A 23 -10.13 2.22 -16.81
CA LEU A 23 -8.73 2.08 -16.44
C LEU A 23 -8.52 1.53 -15.03
N ILE A 24 -9.60 1.44 -14.24
CA ILE A 24 -9.60 1.03 -12.84
C ILE A 24 -10.51 -0.19 -12.70
N GLU A 25 -10.02 -1.24 -12.03
CA GLU A 25 -10.84 -2.42 -11.74
C GLU A 25 -12.07 -2.06 -10.89
N LYS A 26 -13.16 -2.83 -11.02
CA LYS A 26 -14.31 -2.70 -10.14
C LYS A 26 -14.02 -3.35 -8.77
N PRO A 27 -14.52 -2.79 -7.66
CA PRO A 27 -14.36 -3.42 -6.36
C PRO A 27 -15.14 -4.75 -6.32
N LYS A 28 -14.55 -5.77 -5.67
CA LYS A 28 -15.18 -7.10 -5.53
C LYS A 28 -16.25 -7.18 -4.43
N GLY A 29 -16.51 -6.09 -3.71
CA GLY A 29 -17.48 -6.06 -2.60
C GLY A 29 -17.02 -6.77 -1.31
N GLU A 30 -15.74 -7.15 -1.23
CA GLU A 30 -15.20 -7.87 -0.09
C GLU A 30 -14.83 -6.93 1.07
N LYS A 31 -15.13 -7.35 2.31
CA LYS A 31 -14.75 -6.64 3.54
C LYS A 31 -13.92 -7.56 4.42
N VAL A 32 -12.65 -7.21 4.60
CA VAL A 32 -11.76 -7.92 5.52
C VAL A 32 -11.74 -7.21 6.87
N LYS A 33 -11.97 -7.94 7.96
CA LYS A 33 -11.79 -7.39 9.32
C LYS A 33 -10.30 -7.37 9.66
N LEU A 34 -9.75 -6.16 9.80
CA LEU A 34 -8.41 -5.95 10.31
C LEU A 34 -8.43 -5.89 11.85
N LYS A 35 -7.27 -6.15 12.49
CA LYS A 35 -7.15 -6.08 13.96
C LYS A 35 -7.29 -4.62 14.41
N LYS A 36 -7.68 -4.42 15.68
CA LYS A 36 -7.53 -3.11 16.32
C LYS A 36 -6.04 -2.83 16.52
N GLY A 37 -5.60 -1.62 16.21
CA GLY A 37 -4.22 -1.21 16.35
C GLY A 37 -4.11 0.30 16.34
N ASP A 38 -2.88 0.78 16.51
CA ASP A 38 -2.54 2.20 16.47
C ASP A 38 -2.24 2.68 15.04
N THR A 39 -1.69 3.88 14.92
CA THR A 39 -1.31 4.48 13.64
C THR A 39 -0.18 3.72 12.96
N PHE A 40 0.72 3.10 13.72
CA PHE A 40 1.79 2.26 13.20
C PHE A 40 1.25 0.99 12.55
N TYR A 41 0.31 0.32 13.22
CA TYR A 41 -0.41 -0.80 12.64
C TYR A 41 -1.12 -0.39 11.34
N SER A 42 -1.73 0.80 11.33
CA SER A 42 -2.41 1.31 10.13
C SER A 42 -1.47 1.45 8.94
N VAL A 43 -0.29 2.07 9.11
CA VAL A 43 0.69 2.22 8.01
C VAL A 43 1.29 0.88 7.58
N ALA A 44 1.55 -0.03 8.53
CA ALA A 44 2.00 -1.38 8.19
C ALA A 44 0.95 -2.12 7.33
N MET A 45 -0.33 -1.98 7.68
CA MET A 45 -1.43 -2.54 6.88
C MET A 45 -1.61 -1.83 5.54
N MET A 46 -1.36 -0.52 5.43
CA MET A 46 -1.36 0.19 4.14
C MET A 46 -0.36 -0.43 3.17
N LYS A 47 0.86 -0.77 3.63
CA LYS A 47 1.85 -1.47 2.80
C LYS A 47 1.30 -2.78 2.25
N VAL A 48 0.73 -3.62 3.11
CA VAL A 48 0.11 -4.90 2.71
C VAL A 48 -1.04 -4.64 1.71
N TRP A 49 -1.85 -3.62 1.96
CA TRP A 49 -2.98 -3.26 1.10
C TRP A 49 -2.52 -2.84 -0.30
N VAL A 50 -1.47 -2.02 -0.39
CA VAL A 50 -0.86 -1.63 -1.66
C VAL A 50 -0.32 -2.85 -2.38
N GLU A 51 0.50 -3.69 -1.73
CA GLU A 51 1.09 -4.88 -2.34
C GLU A 51 0.02 -5.87 -2.84
N THR A 52 -1.14 -5.91 -2.18
CA THR A 52 -2.28 -6.77 -2.56
C THR A 52 -3.06 -6.20 -3.75
N PHE A 53 -3.31 -4.89 -3.77
CA PHE A 53 -4.29 -4.29 -4.69
C PHE A 53 -3.72 -3.34 -5.74
N TYR A 54 -2.40 -3.12 -5.80
CA TYR A 54 -1.83 -2.12 -6.70
C TYR A 54 -2.24 -2.33 -8.17
N LYS A 55 -2.35 -3.59 -8.62
CA LYS A 55 -2.72 -3.92 -10.00
C LYS A 55 -4.09 -3.40 -10.43
N GLN A 56 -4.99 -3.05 -9.49
CA GLN A 56 -6.30 -2.47 -9.79
C GLN A 56 -6.23 -1.17 -10.60
N VAL A 57 -5.10 -0.47 -10.55
CA VAL A 57 -4.87 0.79 -11.27
C VAL A 57 -3.74 0.69 -12.30
N ALA A 58 -3.35 -0.52 -12.72
CA ALA A 58 -2.22 -0.71 -13.63
C ALA A 58 -2.35 0.06 -14.96
N LYS A 59 -3.56 0.11 -15.55
CA LYS A 59 -3.82 0.87 -16.78
C LYS A 59 -3.78 2.37 -16.53
N LEU A 60 -4.45 2.83 -15.46
CA LEU A 60 -4.43 4.23 -15.04
C LEU A 60 -2.99 4.72 -14.79
N SER A 61 -2.14 3.89 -14.17
CA SER A 61 -0.74 4.22 -13.92
C SER A 61 0.01 4.62 -15.17
N GLN A 62 -0.21 3.93 -16.30
CA GLN A 62 0.46 4.28 -17.55
C GLN A 62 0.01 5.64 -18.10
N ILE A 63 -1.26 6.00 -17.89
CA ILE A 63 -1.79 7.33 -18.27
C ILE A 63 -1.22 8.44 -17.38
N LEU A 64 -1.03 8.17 -16.09
CA LEU A 64 -0.48 9.12 -15.13
C LEU A 64 1.05 9.24 -15.17
N LYS A 65 1.73 8.40 -15.96
CA LYS A 65 3.19 8.46 -16.12
C LYS A 65 3.57 9.74 -16.87
N GLY A 66 4.47 10.53 -16.29
CA GLY A 66 5.13 11.65 -16.94
C GLY A 66 6.46 11.25 -17.57
N GLU A 67 7.10 12.20 -18.25
CA GLU A 67 8.47 12.07 -18.75
C GLU A 67 9.49 12.09 -17.61
N THR A 68 9.16 12.78 -16.52
CA THR A 68 9.98 12.90 -15.30
C THR A 68 9.27 12.38 -14.06
N ILE A 69 10.04 12.19 -12.97
CA ILE A 69 9.47 11.82 -11.66
C ILE A 69 8.57 12.93 -11.13
N GLN A 70 9.00 14.19 -11.30
CA GLN A 70 8.25 15.38 -10.91
C GLN A 70 6.90 15.42 -11.62
N GLU A 71 6.89 15.33 -12.94
CA GLU A 71 5.66 15.35 -13.74
C GLU A 71 4.75 14.17 -13.41
N THR A 72 5.32 12.98 -13.17
CA THR A 72 4.54 11.81 -12.71
C THR A 72 3.88 12.09 -11.37
N CYS A 73 4.59 12.66 -10.41
CA CYS A 73 4.04 13.00 -9.10
C CYS A 73 2.94 14.06 -9.19
N GLU A 74 3.14 15.09 -10.02
CA GLU A 74 2.16 16.14 -10.28
C GLU A 74 0.89 15.60 -10.92
N LYS A 75 1.00 14.74 -11.94
CA LYS A 75 -0.14 14.07 -12.58
C LYS A 75 -0.93 13.21 -11.59
N ILE A 76 -0.23 12.43 -10.75
CA ILE A 76 -0.86 11.61 -9.71
C ILE A 76 -1.57 12.50 -8.69
N HIS A 77 -0.90 13.52 -8.15
CA HIS A 77 -1.50 14.46 -7.21
C HIS A 77 -2.73 15.14 -7.80
N TYR A 78 -2.62 15.63 -9.03
CA TYR A 78 -3.69 16.32 -9.73
C TYR A 78 -4.92 15.42 -9.89
N PHE A 79 -4.73 14.18 -10.38
CA PHE A 79 -5.81 13.20 -10.46
C PHE A 79 -6.46 12.96 -9.09
N LEU A 80 -5.67 12.69 -8.05
CA LEU A 80 -6.20 12.43 -6.72
C LEU A 80 -6.98 13.63 -6.16
N TYR A 81 -6.44 14.84 -6.30
CA TYR A 81 -7.06 16.04 -5.74
C TYR A 81 -8.35 16.42 -6.51
N TYR A 82 -8.32 16.40 -7.84
CA TYR A 82 -9.44 16.89 -8.65
C TYR A 82 -10.49 15.84 -8.99
N ASP A 83 -10.17 14.54 -8.95
CA ASP A 83 -11.10 13.46 -9.32
C ASP A 83 -11.63 12.67 -8.12
N ILE A 84 -11.16 12.93 -6.91
CA ILE A 84 -11.61 12.23 -5.70
C ILE A 84 -11.90 13.25 -4.59
N GLN A 85 -13.04 13.08 -3.90
CA GLN A 85 -13.43 13.92 -2.77
C GLN A 85 -12.71 13.46 -1.51
N TYR A 86 -12.28 14.40 -0.67
CA TYR A 86 -11.82 14.10 0.67
C TYR A 86 -13.00 13.88 1.63
N GLN A 87 -12.90 12.84 2.47
CA GLN A 87 -13.78 12.62 3.61
C GLN A 87 -12.96 12.00 4.75
N ALA A 88 -12.89 12.70 5.89
CA ALA A 88 -12.19 12.21 7.06
C ALA A 88 -12.85 10.93 7.62
N ASP A 89 -12.02 10.00 8.11
CA ASP A 89 -12.51 8.81 8.81
C ASP A 89 -13.16 9.19 10.16
N GLY A 90 -14.05 8.32 10.62
CA GLY A 90 -14.59 8.39 11.99
C GLY A 90 -13.72 7.59 12.97
N ILE A 91 -14.37 6.96 13.96
CA ILE A 91 -13.69 6.04 14.89
C ILE A 91 -13.11 4.84 14.13
N THR A 92 -13.87 4.29 13.18
CA THR A 92 -13.41 3.21 12.31
C THR A 92 -12.43 3.75 11.26
N GLN A 93 -11.19 3.27 11.31
CA GLN A 93 -10.16 3.55 10.31
C GLN A 93 -10.32 2.60 9.12
N ASN A 94 -10.65 3.12 7.95
CA ASN A 94 -10.90 2.32 6.76
C ASN A 94 -9.69 2.39 5.83
N LEU A 95 -9.16 1.24 5.42
CA LEU A 95 -8.14 1.15 4.37
C LEU A 95 -8.83 0.71 3.08
N ARG A 96 -9.01 1.63 2.14
CA ARG A 96 -9.67 1.34 0.86
C ARG A 96 -8.63 0.94 -0.17
N SER A 97 -8.96 -0.08 -0.98
CA SER A 97 -8.18 -0.37 -2.18
C SER A 97 -8.39 0.75 -3.21
N PRO A 98 -7.55 0.84 -4.26
CA PRO A 98 -7.76 1.82 -5.33
C PRO A 98 -9.13 1.70 -6.01
N ALA A 99 -9.59 0.48 -6.32
CA ALA A 99 -10.92 0.25 -6.90
C ALA A 99 -12.06 0.74 -6.00
N ASN A 100 -11.98 0.46 -4.70
CA ASN A 100 -12.99 0.92 -3.75
C ASN A 100 -12.95 2.45 -3.57
N SER A 101 -11.75 3.03 -3.58
CA SER A 101 -11.57 4.48 -3.50
C SER A 101 -12.18 5.19 -4.71
N TRP A 102 -11.97 4.66 -5.91
CA TRP A 102 -12.59 5.19 -7.13
C TRP A 102 -14.11 5.05 -7.12
N PHE A 103 -14.62 3.89 -6.70
CA PHE A 103 -16.07 3.66 -6.59
C PHE A 103 -16.74 4.67 -5.65
N ASN A 104 -16.12 4.98 -4.51
CA ASN A 104 -16.64 5.92 -3.51
C ASN A 104 -16.11 7.37 -3.71
N ARG A 105 -15.63 7.71 -4.91
CA ARG A 105 -14.89 8.97 -5.12
C ARG A 105 -15.73 10.22 -4.84
N ARG A 106 -17.06 10.14 -4.93
CA ARG A 106 -17.99 11.27 -4.75
C ARG A 106 -18.37 11.46 -3.28
N GLU A 107 -18.57 10.36 -2.54
CA GLU A 107 -18.75 10.35 -1.09
C GLU A 107 -17.47 10.87 -0.42
N GLY A 108 -16.34 10.30 -0.85
CA GLY A 108 -15.00 10.72 -0.50
C GLY A 108 -14.20 9.66 0.27
N ILE A 109 -12.90 9.90 0.36
CA ILE A 109 -11.93 9.02 1.01
C ILE A 109 -11.00 9.81 1.94
N ASP A 110 -10.34 9.11 2.86
CA ASP A 110 -9.43 9.69 3.85
C ASP A 110 -7.95 9.67 3.40
N CYS A 111 -7.07 10.31 4.18
CA CYS A 111 -5.62 10.42 3.88
C CYS A 111 -4.91 9.07 3.67
N LYS A 112 -5.31 8.01 4.38
CA LYS A 112 -4.72 6.67 4.24
C LYS A 112 -5.12 6.08 2.88
N SER A 113 -6.40 6.20 2.53
CA SER A 113 -6.93 5.73 1.25
C SER A 113 -6.30 6.48 0.06
N TYR A 114 -6.11 7.80 0.16
CA TYR A 114 -5.33 8.58 -0.83
C TYR A 114 -3.90 8.05 -0.99
N SER A 115 -3.22 7.81 0.12
CA SER A 115 -1.84 7.33 0.14
C SER A 115 -1.72 5.92 -0.45
N ILE A 116 -2.67 5.02 -0.17
CA ILE A 116 -2.74 3.69 -0.79
C ILE A 116 -2.91 3.82 -2.30
N PHE A 117 -3.77 4.73 -2.77
CA PHE A 117 -3.99 4.95 -4.20
C PHE A 117 -2.71 5.45 -4.88
N ALA A 118 -2.10 6.52 -4.37
CA ALA A 118 -0.84 7.07 -4.90
C ALA A 118 0.26 6.01 -4.93
N SER A 119 0.44 5.29 -3.82
CA SER A 119 1.44 4.24 -3.67
C SER A 119 1.20 3.09 -4.65
N SER A 120 -0.06 2.71 -4.87
CA SER A 120 -0.45 1.71 -5.87
C SER A 120 -0.08 2.15 -7.29
N VAL A 121 -0.31 3.42 -7.64
CA VAL A 121 0.05 3.95 -8.95
C VAL A 121 1.57 3.89 -9.16
N LEU A 122 2.34 4.39 -8.19
CA LEU A 122 3.81 4.41 -8.23
C LEU A 122 4.40 3.00 -8.26
N LEU A 123 3.82 2.05 -7.52
CA LEU A 123 4.30 0.67 -7.48
C LEU A 123 4.14 -0.03 -8.84
N ASN A 124 3.06 0.23 -9.58
CA ASN A 124 2.92 -0.26 -10.97
C ASN A 124 3.97 0.34 -11.91
N LEU A 125 4.43 1.56 -11.63
CA LEU A 125 5.46 2.25 -12.43
C LEU A 125 6.89 1.86 -12.03
N GLY A 126 7.06 1.02 -11.01
CA GLY A 126 8.38 0.65 -10.49
C GLY A 126 9.10 1.81 -9.77
N ILE A 127 8.37 2.86 -9.37
CA ILE A 127 8.93 4.04 -8.74
C ILE A 127 9.05 3.79 -7.23
N LYS A 128 10.28 3.90 -6.71
CA LYS A 128 10.57 3.83 -5.28
C LYS A 128 9.97 5.03 -4.58
N HIS A 129 9.34 4.80 -3.44
CA HIS A 129 8.67 5.84 -2.67
C HIS A 129 8.52 5.43 -1.20
N TYR A 130 8.00 6.33 -0.39
CA TYR A 130 7.73 6.12 1.02
C TYR A 130 6.29 6.49 1.32
N ILE A 131 5.64 5.73 2.19
CA ILE A 131 4.44 6.17 2.89
C ILE A 131 4.91 6.85 4.17
N ARG A 132 4.69 8.16 4.28
CA ARG A 132 5.13 9.00 5.41
C ARG A 132 3.95 9.33 6.29
N GLN A 133 4.04 9.01 7.57
CA GLN A 133 3.12 9.51 8.60
C GLN A 133 3.79 10.63 9.40
N ILE A 134 3.02 11.65 9.78
CA ILE A 134 3.51 12.80 10.55
C ILE A 134 2.66 13.11 11.78
N LYS A 135 3.27 13.75 12.77
CA LYS A 135 2.57 14.45 13.86
C LYS A 135 2.38 15.91 13.48
N GLN A 136 1.14 16.36 13.37
CA GLN A 136 0.84 17.75 13.04
C GLN A 136 0.88 18.64 14.29
N PRO A 137 1.56 19.79 14.27
CA PRO A 137 1.72 20.64 15.45
C PRO A 137 0.39 21.16 16.01
N LYS A 138 -0.60 21.40 15.14
CA LYS A 138 -1.90 22.00 15.49
C LYS A 138 -3.03 20.99 15.67
N PHE A 139 -2.78 19.70 15.42
CA PHE A 139 -3.83 18.67 15.45
C PHE A 139 -3.30 17.39 16.09
N ASN A 140 -3.70 17.17 17.35
CA ASN A 140 -3.24 16.07 18.22
C ASN A 140 -1.71 15.86 18.16
N PRO A 141 -0.89 16.85 18.56
CA PRO A 141 0.56 16.88 18.29
C PRO A 141 1.37 15.75 18.94
N LYS A 142 0.78 14.98 19.85
CA LYS A 142 1.39 13.80 20.46
C LYS A 142 1.20 12.52 19.64
N GLN A 143 0.32 12.52 18.64
CA GLN A 143 -0.07 11.36 17.84
C GLN A 143 0.19 11.59 16.35
N PHE A 144 0.45 10.50 15.62
CA PHE A 144 0.51 10.56 14.15
C PHE A 144 -0.91 10.76 13.61
N THR A 145 -1.11 11.84 12.86
CA THR A 145 -2.46 12.30 12.50
C THR A 145 -2.67 12.45 11.01
N HIS A 146 -1.60 12.44 10.24
CA HIS A 146 -1.66 12.57 8.79
C HIS A 146 -0.67 11.64 8.10
N VAL A 147 -1.03 11.19 6.90
CA VAL A 147 -0.21 10.30 6.07
C VAL A 147 -0.32 10.69 4.60
N TYR A 148 0.81 10.63 3.90
CA TYR A 148 0.94 10.95 2.47
C TYR A 148 2.12 10.18 1.86
N VAL A 149 2.36 10.36 0.55
CA VAL A 149 3.45 9.69 -0.16
C VAL A 149 4.60 10.66 -0.45
N VAL A 150 5.83 10.16 -0.28
CA VAL A 150 7.07 10.88 -0.56
C VAL A 150 7.86 10.10 -1.60
N VAL A 151 8.27 10.77 -2.68
CA VAL A 151 8.97 10.15 -3.80
C VAL A 151 10.38 10.74 -3.91
N PRO A 152 11.46 9.98 -3.65
CA PRO A 152 12.83 10.45 -3.85
C PRO A 152 13.09 10.80 -5.32
N LEU A 153 13.80 11.90 -5.59
CA LEU A 153 14.26 12.20 -6.95
C LEU A 153 15.38 11.23 -7.38
N ASN A 154 16.17 10.74 -6.42
CA ASN A 154 17.18 9.70 -6.67
C ASN A 154 16.55 8.30 -6.67
N GLN A 155 16.02 7.88 -7.84
CA GLN A 155 15.38 6.58 -8.00
C GLN A 155 16.37 5.40 -8.04
N GLU A 156 17.68 5.64 -8.21
CA GLU A 156 18.68 4.57 -8.14
C GLU A 156 18.88 4.09 -6.71
N THR A 157 19.12 5.03 -5.78
CA THR A 157 19.38 4.70 -4.38
C THR A 157 18.11 4.69 -3.53
N GLY A 158 17.08 5.43 -3.94
CA GLY A 158 15.89 5.69 -3.14
C GLY A 158 16.10 6.72 -2.03
N LYS A 159 17.28 7.34 -1.91
CA LYS A 159 17.57 8.34 -0.89
C LYS A 159 16.90 9.68 -1.19
N LEU A 160 16.58 10.42 -0.13
CA LEU A 160 15.95 11.75 -0.19
C LEU A 160 16.98 12.90 -0.29
N ASP A 161 18.26 12.57 -0.41
CA ASP A 161 19.40 13.50 -0.40
C ASP A 161 19.41 14.46 -1.60
N LYS A 162 18.95 14.00 -2.76
CA LYS A 162 18.80 14.82 -3.99
C LYS A 162 17.44 15.48 -4.12
N GLY A 163 16.67 15.55 -3.04
CA GLY A 163 15.30 16.09 -3.05
C GLY A 163 14.22 15.02 -3.23
N GLN A 164 12.98 15.47 -3.14
CA GLN A 164 11.79 14.62 -3.10
C GLN A 164 10.57 15.35 -3.70
N CYS A 165 9.60 14.59 -4.19
CA CYS A 165 8.25 15.06 -4.48
C CYS A 165 7.29 14.59 -3.39
N ILE A 166 6.26 15.37 -3.11
CA ILE A 166 5.19 15.03 -2.18
C ILE A 166 3.92 14.77 -2.97
N ILE A 167 3.21 13.70 -2.64
CA ILE A 167 1.88 13.42 -3.17
C ILE A 167 0.91 13.34 -2.00
N ASP A 168 0.14 14.40 -1.82
CA ASP A 168 -0.90 14.51 -0.82
C ASP A 168 -2.22 14.94 -1.46
N GLY A 169 -3.09 13.98 -1.77
CA GLY A 169 -4.40 14.25 -2.39
C GLY A 169 -5.42 14.92 -1.46
N THR A 170 -5.07 15.18 -0.20
CA THR A 170 -5.95 15.86 0.76
C THR A 170 -5.94 17.38 0.59
N ILE A 171 -4.84 17.93 0.07
CA ILE A 171 -4.62 19.38 -0.11
C ILE A 171 -4.26 19.70 -1.56
N GLN A 172 -4.52 20.93 -1.99
CA GLN A 172 -4.27 21.35 -3.38
C GLN A 172 -2.78 21.55 -3.68
N SER A 173 -1.97 21.78 -2.65
CA SER A 173 -0.56 22.07 -2.81
C SER A 173 0.29 20.81 -2.70
N ASN A 174 1.35 20.73 -3.50
CA ASN A 174 2.40 19.71 -3.38
C ASN A 174 3.45 20.04 -2.31
N LYS A 175 3.16 20.98 -1.41
CA LYS A 175 4.05 21.32 -0.29
C LYS A 175 3.89 20.29 0.82
N GLU A 176 5.01 19.87 1.41
CA GLU A 176 5.01 19.04 2.61
C GLU A 176 4.31 19.79 3.78
N PRO A 177 3.31 19.19 4.45
CA PRO A 177 2.68 19.79 5.62
C PRO A 177 3.68 19.98 6.76
N ASP A 178 3.47 21.00 7.61
CA ASP A 178 4.31 21.19 8.80
C ASP A 178 4.15 20.02 9.80
N TYR A 179 5.25 19.54 10.35
CA TYR A 179 5.27 18.43 11.32
C TYR A 179 6.30 18.61 12.43
N THR A 180 6.05 17.97 13.57
CA THR A 180 7.01 17.89 14.69
C THR A 180 7.77 16.58 14.73
N ASP A 181 7.24 15.53 14.08
CA ASP A 181 7.82 14.20 14.02
C ASP A 181 7.29 13.48 12.76
N LYS A 182 8.10 12.58 12.19
CA LYS A 182 7.77 11.83 10.97
C LYS A 182 8.32 10.42 11.01
N LYS A 183 7.63 9.50 10.35
CA LYS A 183 8.10 8.12 10.12
C LYS A 183 7.73 7.63 8.73
N ASP A 184 8.67 6.91 8.13
CA ASP A 184 8.59 6.47 6.74
C ASP A 184 8.54 4.96 6.63
N VAL A 185 7.68 4.45 5.75
CA VAL A 185 7.66 3.05 5.31
C VAL A 185 8.04 3.00 3.85
N PHE A 186 9.18 2.39 3.55
CA PHE A 186 9.71 2.27 2.20
C PHE A 186 8.91 1.27 1.35
N MET A 187 8.59 1.70 0.14
CA MET A 187 7.85 0.96 -0.88
C MET A 187 8.71 0.87 -2.15
N ASN A 188 8.86 -0.35 -2.64
CA ASN A 188 9.61 -0.67 -3.85
C ASN A 188 9.08 -1.99 -4.40
N GLN A 189 9.12 -2.17 -5.71
CA GLN A 189 8.68 -3.39 -6.41
C GLN A 189 9.61 -4.61 -6.16
N LYS A 190 10.54 -4.55 -5.19
CA LYS A 190 11.51 -5.63 -4.95
C LYS A 190 10.87 -6.83 -4.24
N LEU A 191 10.55 -7.82 -5.07
CA LEU A 191 10.65 -9.30 -4.95
C LEU A 191 10.19 -10.03 -3.67
N PRO A 192 9.67 -11.26 -3.81
CA PRO A 192 9.19 -12.06 -2.70
C PRO A 192 10.33 -12.45 -1.75
N HIS A 193 10.15 -12.12 -0.47
CA HIS A 193 11.02 -12.60 0.60
C HIS A 193 10.39 -13.85 1.21
N ILE A 194 11.13 -14.96 1.21
CA ILE A 194 10.72 -16.18 1.90
C ILE A 194 11.46 -16.22 3.24
N GLY A 195 10.73 -16.18 4.34
CA GLY A 195 11.26 -16.49 5.66
C GLY A 195 11.45 -18.00 5.78
N LEU A 196 12.68 -18.48 5.76
CA LEU A 196 13.00 -19.90 5.89
C LEU A 196 13.32 -20.20 7.36
N ASN A 197 12.47 -20.98 8.04
CA ASN A 197 12.84 -21.71 9.26
C ASN A 197 13.03 -23.21 8.92
N CYS A 198 13.70 -23.47 7.81
CA CYS A 198 14.07 -24.80 7.37
C CYS A 198 15.53 -24.80 6.91
N PRO A 199 16.26 -25.93 7.03
CA PRO A 199 17.60 -26.05 6.49
C PRO A 199 17.56 -25.78 4.98
N SER A 200 18.47 -24.94 4.48
CA SER A 200 18.61 -24.67 3.05
C SER A 200 18.66 -25.98 2.25
N PRO A 201 18.00 -26.07 1.07
CA PRO A 201 18.08 -27.26 0.25
C PRO A 201 19.56 -27.55 -0.07
N ARG A 202 20.07 -28.71 0.36
CA ARG A 202 21.41 -29.15 -0.05
C ARG A 202 21.39 -29.35 -1.56
N LYS A 203 22.20 -28.58 -2.29
CA LYS A 203 22.43 -28.79 -3.72
C LYS A 203 22.91 -30.24 -3.93
N GLY A 204 22.05 -31.06 -4.51
CA GLY A 204 22.34 -32.29 -5.25
C GLY A 204 23.27 -33.33 -4.61
N LEU A 205 22.68 -34.38 -4.03
CA LEU A 205 23.21 -35.72 -4.29
C LEU A 205 22.47 -36.28 -5.50
N LYS A 206 23.18 -36.34 -6.65
CA LYS A 206 22.75 -37.16 -7.79
C LYS A 206 22.58 -38.58 -7.27
N GLY A 207 21.34 -39.06 -7.21
CA GLY A 207 21.05 -40.46 -6.98
C GLY A 207 21.58 -41.27 -8.15
N THR A 208 22.70 -41.96 -7.94
CA THR A 208 23.08 -43.09 -8.78
C THR A 208 22.17 -44.25 -8.39
N SER A 209 21.33 -44.66 -9.34
CA SER A 209 20.62 -45.93 -9.28
C SER A 209 21.65 -47.06 -9.42
N SER A 210 21.85 -47.85 -8.38
CA SER A 210 22.38 -49.21 -8.52
C SER A 210 21.40 -50.21 -7.92
N ARG A 211 20.95 -51.12 -8.78
CA ARG A 211 20.18 -52.31 -8.44
C ARG A 211 21.06 -53.30 -7.70
N THR A 212 20.58 -53.83 -6.58
CA THR A 212 20.77 -55.25 -6.23
C THR A 212 19.69 -55.74 -5.28
N LYS A 213 19.08 -56.89 -5.63
CA LYS A 213 18.05 -57.63 -4.88
C LYS A 213 18.66 -58.39 -3.69
N LYS A 214 17.96 -58.49 -2.55
CA LYS A 214 17.64 -59.77 -1.86
C LYS A 214 16.75 -59.61 -0.59
N LYS A 215 15.62 -60.33 -0.61
CA LYS A 215 14.88 -61.12 0.42
C LYS A 215 14.45 -60.52 1.79
N ILE A 216 13.35 -61.08 2.29
CA ILE A 216 12.23 -60.65 3.18
C ILE A 216 12.35 -61.31 4.61
N PRO A 217 11.47 -61.21 5.66
CA PRO A 217 10.62 -60.20 6.41
C PRO A 217 10.89 -60.24 7.98
N PRO A 218 9.96 -59.94 8.96
CA PRO A 218 8.77 -59.04 9.08
C PRO A 218 8.78 -58.10 10.33
N THR A 219 7.64 -57.41 10.55
CA THR A 219 7.10 -56.75 11.79
C THR A 219 7.35 -55.23 11.90
N LYS A 220 6.43 -54.35 12.32
CA LYS A 220 5.10 -54.44 12.97
C LYS A 220 4.32 -53.14 12.68
N LYS A 221 2.99 -53.22 12.82
CA LYS A 221 1.96 -52.16 12.64
C LYS A 221 2.11 -50.96 13.60
N SER A 222 1.85 -49.75 13.09
CA SER A 222 0.84 -48.77 13.58
C SER A 222 0.91 -47.51 12.69
N SER A 223 -0.04 -47.25 11.79
CA SER A 223 -1.30 -46.49 11.99
C SER A 223 -1.22 -45.43 13.09
N SER A 224 -1.59 -44.17 12.92
CA SER A 224 -2.03 -43.36 11.78
C SER A 224 -2.40 -42.01 12.41
N THR A 225 -2.04 -40.90 11.75
CA THR A 225 -2.75 -39.59 11.78
C THR A 225 -2.91 -38.87 13.14
N SER A 226 -2.85 -37.55 13.28
CA SER A 226 -2.87 -36.45 12.32
C SER A 226 -2.42 -35.16 13.02
N ARG A 227 -1.54 -34.42 12.34
CA ARG A 227 -1.63 -32.99 12.03
C ARG A 227 -2.10 -31.99 13.11
N THR A 228 -1.16 -31.06 13.32
CA THR A 228 -1.30 -29.58 13.29
C THR A 228 -1.83 -28.85 14.52
N ARG A 229 -1.01 -27.92 15.03
CA ARG A 229 -1.26 -26.46 14.92
C ARG A 229 0.00 -25.65 15.29
N PHE A 230 0.44 -24.80 14.36
CA PHE A 230 1.17 -23.57 14.68
C PHE A 230 0.15 -22.44 14.87
N PRO A 231 0.45 -21.42 15.71
CA PRO A 231 -0.50 -20.38 16.07
C PRO A 231 -0.41 -19.14 15.17
N PHE A 232 -1.57 -18.61 14.79
CA PHE A 232 -1.84 -17.17 14.60
C PHE A 232 -3.24 -16.88 15.11
#